data_AF-A0A399UIQ0-F1
#
_entry.id   AF-A0A399UIQ0-F1
#
_cell.length_a   1.000
_cell.length_b   1.000
_cell.length_c   1.000
_cell.angle_alpha   90.00
_cell.angle_beta   90.00
_cell.angle_gamma   90.00
#
_symmetry.space_group_name_H-M   'P 1'
#
loop_
_entity.id
_entity.type
_entity.pdbx_description
1 polymer ?
#
loop_
_entity_poly.entity_id
_entity_poly.type
_entity_poly.pdbx_seq_one_letter_code
_entity_poly.pdbx_strand_id
1 'polypeptide(L)'
;MSDPIEAAIFEKLAKADPKNVGGKSIEPADVAKELQPEQWQRMLPKVKATALGLMRQGRLTITKKGKVVDPNNFRGVIRLRLPTEAETAVALAALPPVEASDDDFD
;
A
#
# COMPACT_ATOMS: atom_id res chain seq x y z
N MET A 1 -1.93 8.83 -14.85
CA MET A 1 -3.15 8.90 -14.00
C MET A 1 -2.97 7.92 -12.86
N SER A 2 -3.05 8.36 -11.61
CA SER A 2 -2.91 7.44 -10.46
C SER A 2 -4.01 6.39 -10.48
N ASP A 3 -3.68 5.16 -10.08
CA ASP A 3 -4.65 4.07 -9.99
C ASP A 3 -5.75 4.47 -8.99
N PRO A 4 -7.05 4.36 -9.33
CA PRO A 4 -8.13 4.72 -8.42
C PRO A 4 -8.08 3.92 -7.10
N ILE A 5 -7.52 2.72 -7.13
CA ILE A 5 -7.34 1.89 -5.95
C ILE A 5 -6.30 2.51 -5.01
N GLU A 6 -5.19 2.99 -5.56
CA GLU A 6 -4.13 3.65 -4.80
C GLU A 6 -4.68 4.89 -4.09
N ALA A 7 -5.41 5.74 -4.81
CA ALA A 7 -6.01 6.94 -4.25
C ALA A 7 -6.94 6.61 -3.06
N ALA A 8 -7.81 5.60 -3.21
CA ALA A 8 -8.72 5.19 -2.14
C ALA A 8 -7.99 4.61 -0.91
N ILE A 9 -6.86 3.92 -1.10
CA ILE A 9 -6.04 3.45 0.02
C ILE A 9 -5.52 4.65 0.83
N PHE A 10 -4.93 5.64 0.15
CA PHE A 10 -4.35 6.80 0.82
C PHE A 10 -5.41 7.71 1.45
N GLU A 11 -6.56 7.90 0.82
CA GLU A 11 -7.68 8.62 1.42
C GLU A 11 -8.15 7.95 2.73
N LYS A 12 -8.33 6.63 2.74
CA LYS A 12 -8.69 5.92 3.97
C LYS A 12 -7.60 6.00 5.03
N LEU A 13 -6.33 5.91 4.63
CA LEU A 13 -5.21 6.07 5.56
C LEU A 13 -5.17 7.48 6.14
N ALA A 14 -5.38 8.53 5.34
CA ALA A 14 -5.43 9.91 5.80
C ALA A 14 -6.60 10.15 6.77
N LYS A 15 -7.78 9.54 6.50
CA LYS A 15 -8.92 9.57 7.42
C LYS A 15 -8.62 8.83 8.74
N ALA A 16 -7.90 7.71 8.69
CA ALA A 16 -7.59 6.89 9.86
C ALA A 16 -6.41 7.43 10.68
N ASP A 17 -5.40 8.01 10.01
CA ASP A 17 -4.17 8.57 10.58
C ASP A 17 -3.96 10.02 10.10
N PRO A 18 -4.77 10.98 10.56
CA PRO A 18 -4.64 12.38 10.14
C PRO A 18 -3.29 13.01 10.52
N LYS A 19 -2.54 12.38 11.44
CA LYS A 19 -1.22 12.83 11.89
C LYS A 19 -0.08 12.16 11.12
N ASN A 20 -0.36 11.24 10.19
CA ASN A 20 0.61 10.51 9.38
C ASN A 20 1.75 9.87 10.22
N VAL A 21 1.44 9.36 11.41
CA VAL A 21 2.45 8.80 12.32
C VAL A 21 2.74 7.33 11.98
N GLY A 22 1.97 6.71 11.07
CA GLY A 22 2.11 5.31 10.67
C GLY A 22 1.64 4.33 11.74
N GLY A 23 0.92 4.83 12.77
CA GLY A 23 0.44 4.04 13.90
C GLY A 23 -0.96 3.45 13.68
N LYS A 24 -1.75 4.02 12.78
CA LYS A 24 -3.09 3.53 12.47
C LYS A 24 -3.09 2.70 11.21
N SER A 25 -3.97 1.71 11.18
CA SER A 25 -4.05 0.74 10.11
C SER A 25 -5.49 0.48 9.68
N ILE A 26 -5.70 0.30 8.38
CA ILE A 26 -7.00 0.03 7.77
C ILE A 26 -7.06 -1.40 7.25
N GLU A 27 -8.27 -1.89 6.99
CA GLU A 27 -8.46 -3.17 6.31
C GLU A 27 -8.54 -2.97 4.78
N PRO A 28 -8.00 -3.90 3.97
CA PRO A 28 -8.16 -3.81 2.51
C PRO A 28 -9.62 -3.98 2.07
N ALA A 29 -10.45 -4.68 2.86
CA ALA A 29 -11.88 -4.81 2.59
C ALA A 29 -12.61 -3.47 2.70
N ASP A 30 -12.17 -2.61 3.61
CA ASP A 30 -12.71 -1.28 3.80
C ASP A 30 -12.51 -0.38 2.58
N VAL A 31 -11.32 -0.46 1.97
CA VAL A 31 -11.02 0.24 0.70
C VAL A 31 -11.85 -0.35 -0.44
N ALA A 32 -11.95 -1.68 -0.52
CA ALA A 32 -12.74 -2.35 -1.55
C ALA A 32 -14.23 -1.96 -1.48
N LYS A 33 -14.78 -1.80 -0.27
CA LYS A 33 -16.17 -1.36 -0.04
C LYS A 33 -16.40 0.10 -0.42
N GLU A 34 -15.41 0.97 -0.23
CA GLU A 34 -15.50 2.38 -0.65
C GLU A 34 -15.50 2.51 -2.18
N LEU A 35 -14.72 1.67 -2.87
CA LEU A 35 -14.69 1.64 -4.33
C LEU A 35 -15.91 0.97 -4.96
N GLN A 36 -16.29 -0.22 -4.49
CA GLN A 36 -17.42 -0.99 -5.00
C GLN A 36 -18.13 -1.72 -3.86
N PRO A 37 -19.12 -1.11 -3.20
CA PRO A 37 -19.78 -1.70 -2.04
C PRO A 37 -20.52 -3.00 -2.38
N GLU A 38 -21.08 -3.14 -3.58
CA GLU A 38 -21.81 -4.35 -3.99
C GLU A 38 -20.89 -5.49 -4.47
N GLN A 39 -19.72 -5.16 -5.02
CA GLN A 39 -18.77 -6.12 -5.61
C GLN A 39 -17.41 -6.11 -4.91
N TRP A 40 -17.37 -5.68 -3.65
CA TRP A 40 -16.13 -5.49 -2.87
C TRP A 40 -15.26 -6.75 -2.82
N GLN A 41 -15.86 -7.95 -2.82
CA GLN A 41 -15.14 -9.22 -2.85
C GLN A 41 -14.31 -9.39 -4.13
N ARG A 42 -14.78 -8.88 -5.27
CA ARG A 42 -14.05 -8.89 -6.56
C ARG A 42 -12.94 -7.83 -6.57
N MET A 43 -13.11 -6.75 -5.83
CA MET A 43 -12.11 -5.68 -5.69
C MET A 43 -10.98 -6.05 -4.73
N LEU A 44 -11.24 -6.84 -3.69
CA LEU A 44 -10.24 -7.28 -2.72
C LEU A 44 -8.90 -7.75 -3.31
N PRO A 45 -8.85 -8.68 -4.29
CA PRO A 45 -7.57 -9.10 -4.88
C PRO A 45 -6.85 -7.95 -5.58
N LYS A 46 -7.57 -7.02 -6.23
CA LYS A 46 -6.99 -5.83 -6.87
C LYS A 46 -6.42 -4.86 -5.85
N VAL A 47 -7.14 -4.61 -4.74
CA VAL A 47 -6.66 -3.80 -3.61
C VAL A 47 -5.39 -4.41 -3.01
N LYS A 48 -5.37 -5.72 -2.80
CA LYS A 48 -4.18 -6.41 -2.28
C LYS A 48 -2.98 -6.33 -3.22
N ALA A 49 -3.19 -6.49 -4.53
CA ALA A 49 -2.13 -6.37 -5.52
C ALA A 49 -1.55 -4.94 -5.56
N THR A 50 -2.42 -3.93 -5.51
CA THR A 50 -2.01 -2.52 -5.46
C THR A 50 -1.24 -2.20 -4.19
N ALA A 51 -1.75 -2.62 -3.03
CA ALA A 51 -1.08 -2.46 -1.74
C ALA A 51 0.29 -3.14 -1.72
N LEU A 52 0.42 -4.30 -2.37
CA LEU A 52 1.69 -5.02 -2.50
C LEU A 52 2.69 -4.24 -3.35
N GLY A 53 2.25 -3.66 -4.47
CA GLY A 53 3.06 -2.76 -5.29
C GLY A 53 3.55 -1.55 -4.49
N LEU A 54 2.65 -0.89 -3.76
CA LEU A 54 2.98 0.26 -2.90
C LEU A 54 3.96 -0.12 -1.78
N MET A 55 3.83 -1.32 -1.22
CA MET A 55 4.77 -1.81 -0.22
C MET A 55 6.17 -2.03 -0.79
N ARG A 56 6.29 -2.57 -2.00
CA ARG A 56 7.58 -2.72 -2.69
C ARG A 56 8.23 -1.38 -3.02
N GLN A 57 7.43 -0.35 -3.26
CA GLN A 57 7.90 1.03 -3.46
C GLN A 57 8.24 1.75 -2.14
N GLY A 58 8.03 1.12 -0.98
CA GLY A 58 8.25 1.78 0.32
C GLY A 58 7.20 2.82 0.69
N ARG A 59 6.09 2.90 -0.04
CA ARG A 59 5.02 3.89 0.17
C ARG A 59 3.93 3.40 1.13
N LEU A 60 3.93 2.11 1.45
CA LEU A 60 2.93 1.46 2.29
C LEU A 60 3.56 0.32 3.10
N THR A 61 3.02 0.01 4.27
CA THR A 61 3.42 -1.17 5.02
C THR A 61 2.23 -2.08 5.27
N ILE A 62 2.37 -3.35 4.88
CA ILE A 62 1.39 -4.38 5.18
C ILE A 62 1.82 -5.09 6.46
N THR A 63 0.90 -5.19 7.42
CA THR A 63 1.13 -5.87 8.69
C THR A 63 0.09 -6.95 8.95
N LYS A 64 0.47 -7.95 9.75
CA LYS A 64 -0.39 -9.01 10.25
C LYS A 64 -0.07 -9.23 11.72
N LYS A 65 -1.10 -9.14 12.58
CA LYS A 65 -0.94 -9.20 14.04
C LYS A 65 0.15 -8.23 14.57
N GLY A 66 0.23 -7.04 13.98
CA GLY A 66 1.20 -6.00 14.35
C GLY A 66 2.62 -6.19 13.79
N LYS A 67 2.91 -7.30 13.09
CA LYS A 67 4.22 -7.53 12.46
C LYS A 67 4.16 -7.25 10.96
N VAL A 68 5.21 -6.65 10.41
CA VAL A 68 5.37 -6.51 8.95
C VAL A 68 5.39 -7.90 8.33
N VAL A 69 4.61 -8.10 7.27
CA VAL A 69 4.58 -9.38 6.56
C VAL A 69 5.58 -9.39 5.42
N ASP A 70 6.05 -10.58 5.04
CA ASP A 70 6.82 -10.72 3.80
C ASP A 70 5.89 -10.51 2.60
N PRO A 71 6.20 -9.56 1.68
CA PRO A 71 5.40 -9.29 0.48
C PRO A 71 5.25 -10.51 -0.46
N ASN A 72 6.15 -11.48 -0.42
CA ASN A 72 6.11 -12.65 -1.31
C ASN A 72 5.35 -13.83 -0.70
N ASN A 73 5.09 -13.83 0.61
CA ASN A 73 4.43 -14.96 1.27
C ASN A 73 3.53 -14.55 2.43
N PHE A 74 2.35 -14.03 2.12
CA PHE A 74 1.35 -13.73 3.12
C PHE A 74 -0.08 -14.08 2.68
N ARG A 75 -0.84 -14.66 3.61
CA ARG A 75 -2.27 -15.00 3.43
C ARG A 75 -3.08 -14.62 4.67
N GLY A 76 -4.38 -14.46 4.48
CA GLY A 76 -5.35 -14.19 5.54
C GLY A 76 -5.56 -12.71 5.83
N VAL A 77 -5.95 -12.41 7.07
CA VAL A 77 -6.23 -11.05 7.55
C VAL A 77 -4.94 -10.24 7.59
N ILE A 78 -4.95 -9.12 6.89
CA ILE A 78 -3.86 -8.14 6.84
C ILE A 78 -4.39 -6.75 7.14
N ARG A 79 -3.49 -5.87 7.55
CA ARG A 79 -3.75 -4.46 7.81
C ARG A 79 -2.78 -3.62 6.98
N LEU A 80 -3.29 -2.56 6.38
CA LEU A 80 -2.50 -1.59 5.63
C LEU A 80 -2.25 -0.39 6.54
N ARG A 81 -1.01 0.09 6.63
CA ARG A 81 -0.66 1.31 7.36
C ARG A 81 0.32 2.14 6.55
N LEU A 82 0.42 3.42 6.89
CA LEU A 82 1.51 4.24 6.39
C LEU A 82 2.85 3.72 6.94
N PRO A 83 3.90 3.69 6.10
CA PRO A 83 5.22 3.28 6.53
C PRO A 83 5.77 4.31 7.51
N THR A 84 6.62 3.86 8.42
CA THR A 84 7.46 4.80 9.17
C THR A 84 8.57 5.36 8.27
N GLU A 85 9.17 6.48 8.66
CA GLU A 85 10.29 7.08 7.94
C GLU A 85 11.47 6.09 7.81
N ALA A 86 11.75 5.33 8.86
CA ALA A 86 12.77 4.28 8.84
C ALA A 86 12.46 3.16 7.85
N GLU A 87 11.20 2.68 7.79
CA GLU A 87 10.79 1.65 6.83
C GLU A 87 10.82 2.16 5.39
N THR A 88 10.43 3.42 5.18
CA THR A 88 10.50 4.09 3.88
C THR A 88 11.94 4.18 3.40
N ALA A 89 12.86 4.59 4.28
CA ALA A 89 14.29 4.66 3.98
C ALA A 89 14.89 3.29 3.65
N VAL A 90 14.53 2.24 4.40
CA VAL A 90 14.98 0.86 4.13
C VAL A 90 14.46 0.36 2.78
N ALA A 91 13.19 0.62 2.45
CA ALA A 91 12.62 0.24 1.17
C ALA A 91 13.27 1.01 0.01
N LEU A 92 13.50 2.32 0.17
CA LEU A 92 14.17 3.14 -0.83
C LEU A 92 15.63 2.71 -1.06
N ALA A 93 16.34 2.32 0.00
CA ALA A 93 17.69 1.81 -0.08
C ALA A 93 17.77 0.39 -0.69
N ALA A 94 16.69 -0.39 -0.60
CA ALA A 94 16.60 -1.74 -1.17
C ALA A 94 16.11 -1.76 -2.62
N LEU A 95 15.57 -0.65 -3.13
CA LEU A 95 15.27 -0.51 -4.55
C LEU A 95 16.62 -0.45 -5.30
N PRO A 96 16.83 -1.26 -6.35
CA PRO A 96 17.92 -0.98 -7.27
C PRO A 96 17.76 0.46 -7.77
N PRO A 97 18.85 1.19 -8.03
CA PRO A 97 18.74 2.51 -8.62
C PRO A 97 17.89 2.31 -9.87
N VAL A 98 16.72 2.96 -9.90
CA VAL A 98 16.02 3.17 -11.15
C VAL A 98 17.04 3.97 -11.95
N GLU A 99 17.74 3.31 -12.88
CA GLU A 99 18.35 4.02 -13.98
C GLU A 99 17.26 4.96 -14.44
N ALA A 100 17.49 6.25 -14.28
CA ALA A 100 16.73 7.26 -14.99
C ALA A 100 16.73 6.74 -16.42
N SER A 101 15.59 6.21 -16.88
CA SER A 101 15.37 6.04 -18.28
C SER A 101 15.39 7.46 -18.79
N ASP A 102 16.59 7.89 -19.21
CA ASP A 102 16.80 8.96 -20.15
C ASP A 102 15.74 8.74 -21.22
N ASP A 103 14.77 9.65 -21.19
CA ASP A 103 13.78 9.82 -22.23
C ASP A 103 14.56 10.31 -23.46
N ASP A 104 15.29 9.39 -24.09
CA ASP A 104 15.90 9.57 -25.40
C ASP A 104 14.78 9.34 -26.42
N PHE A 105 13.95 10.39 -26.54
CA PHE A 105 12.94 10.52 -27.57
C PHE A 105 13.64 11.14 -28.79
N ASP A 106 14.14 10.30 -29.70
CA ASP A 106 14.55 10.68 -31.07
C ASP A 106 13.38 10.51 -32.05
#